data_AF-A0A653NU10-F1
#
_entry.id   AF-A0A653NU10-F1
#
_cell.length_a   1.000
_cell.length_b   1.000
_cell.length_c   1.000
_cell.angle_alpha   90.00
_cell.angle_beta   90.00
_cell.angle_gamma   90.00
#
_symmetry.space_group_name_H-M   'P 1'
#
loop_
_entity.id
_entity.type
_entity.pdbx_description
1 polymer ?
#
loop_
_entity_poly.entity_id
_entity_poly.type
_entity_poly.pdbx_seq_one_letter_code
_entity_poly.pdbx_strand_id
1 'polypeptide(L)'
;MKVAKDLVVSLAYQVRTEDGVLVDESPVSAPLDYLHGHGSLISGLENALENHVAGDKFDVHIPANDAYGQYDDNLVQRVPKDVFMGVDELQVGMRFLAETDQGPVPVEITEVEDDHVVVDGNHMLAGQNLNFNVEVVAIREATPEELAHGHVHGADGHHHDHDHDHGHDHDHGQGGCGTGGCGCSH
;
A
#
# COMPACT_ATOMS: atom_id res chain seq x y z
N MET A 1 -9.34 27.64 -6.75
CA MET A 1 -9.85 26.26 -6.87
C MET A 1 -9.87 25.67 -5.47
N LYS A 2 -10.91 24.93 -5.10
CA LYS A 2 -11.01 24.26 -3.80
C LYS A 2 -10.81 22.76 -4.00
N VAL A 3 -10.33 22.08 -2.97
CA VAL A 3 -10.30 20.61 -2.94
C VAL A 3 -11.72 20.08 -3.02
N ALA A 4 -11.95 19.19 -3.97
CA ALA A 4 -13.23 18.55 -4.27
C ALA A 4 -12.96 17.20 -4.94
N LYS A 5 -13.99 16.35 -5.02
CA LYS A 5 -13.89 15.03 -5.66
C LYS A 5 -13.38 15.13 -7.10
N ASP A 6 -12.60 14.12 -7.51
CA ASP A 6 -12.03 13.99 -8.87
C ASP A 6 -10.95 15.03 -9.20
N LEU A 7 -10.37 15.66 -8.18
CA LEU A 7 -9.23 16.57 -8.31
C LEU A 7 -7.95 15.93 -7.79
N VAL A 8 -6.84 16.24 -8.46
CA VAL A 8 -5.51 15.89 -7.98
C VAL A 8 -5.01 17.00 -7.07
N VAL A 9 -4.60 16.61 -5.87
CA VAL A 9 -4.11 17.54 -4.85
C VAL A 9 -2.69 17.14 -4.49
N SER A 10 -1.78 18.10 -4.61
CA SER A 10 -0.41 17.99 -4.11
C SER A 10 -0.42 18.45 -2.66
N LEU A 11 -0.21 17.55 -1.71
CA LEU A 11 -0.13 17.88 -0.30
C LEU A 11 1.29 17.64 0.24
N ALA A 12 1.76 18.55 1.07
CA ALA A 12 2.83 18.28 2.00
C ALA A 12 2.19 17.99 3.36
N TYR A 13 2.67 16.96 4.06
CA TYR A 13 2.16 16.65 5.39
C TYR A 13 3.25 16.20 6.32
N GLN A 14 2.99 16.34 7.61
CA GLN A 14 3.78 15.73 8.66
C GLN A 14 2.84 15.05 9.64
N VAL A 15 3.04 13.76 9.87
CA VAL A 15 2.20 12.98 10.80
C VAL A 15 3.00 12.60 12.03
N ARG A 16 2.43 12.93 13.19
CA ARG A 16 3.00 12.64 14.50
C ARG A 16 2.02 11.84 15.33
N THR A 17 2.51 10.93 16.16
CA THR A 17 1.70 10.27 17.18
C THR A 17 1.33 11.26 18.29
N GLU A 18 0.38 10.89 19.15
CA GLU A 18 0.02 11.65 20.35
C GLU A 18 1.22 11.87 21.29
N ASP A 19 2.17 10.93 21.34
CA ASP A 19 3.44 11.03 22.06
C ASP A 19 4.46 11.98 21.40
N GLY A 20 4.13 12.59 20.26
CA GLY A 20 4.98 13.51 19.52
C GLY A 20 6.04 12.85 18.63
N VAL A 21 6.00 11.52 18.49
CA VAL A 21 6.90 10.77 17.61
C VAL A 21 6.52 11.04 16.16
N LEU A 22 7.50 11.45 15.35
CA LEU A 22 7.28 11.61 13.92
C LEU A 22 7.16 10.23 13.28
N VAL A 23 6.03 9.98 12.63
CA VAL A 23 5.74 8.70 11.95
C VAL A 23 6.15 8.77 10.49
N ASP A 24 5.72 9.83 9.82
CA ASP A 24 5.97 10.05 8.40
C ASP A 24 5.92 11.55 8.07
N GLU A 25 6.64 11.95 7.03
CA GLU A 25 6.63 13.33 6.53
C GLU A 25 6.85 13.40 5.02
N SER A 26 6.03 14.22 4.37
CA SER A 26 6.20 14.64 2.99
C SER A 26 6.42 16.16 2.97
N PRO A 27 7.65 16.63 2.68
CA PRO A 27 7.96 18.05 2.64
C PRO A 27 7.41 18.69 1.36
N VAL A 28 7.24 20.02 1.37
CA VAL A 28 6.82 20.81 0.19
C VAL A 28 7.72 20.67 -1.04
N SER A 29 8.97 20.22 -0.86
CA SER A 29 9.89 19.94 -1.97
C SER A 29 9.58 18.63 -2.70
N ALA A 30 8.87 17.72 -2.05
CA ALA A 30 8.44 16.43 -2.58
C ALA A 30 7.01 16.15 -2.07
N PRO A 31 6.01 16.95 -2.52
CA PRO A 31 4.64 16.79 -2.07
C PRO A 31 4.08 15.46 -2.55
N LEU A 32 3.21 14.86 -1.73
CA LEU A 32 2.43 13.70 -2.11
C LEU A 32 1.28 14.13 -3.01
N ASP A 33 1.25 13.63 -4.24
CA ASP A 33 0.13 13.82 -5.14
C ASP A 33 -0.89 12.70 -4.97
N TYR A 34 -2.15 13.04 -4.68
CA TYR A 34 -3.23 12.06 -4.56
C TYR A 34 -4.50 12.52 -5.27
N LEU A 35 -5.39 11.55 -5.56
CA LEU A 35 -6.68 11.80 -6.18
C LEU A 35 -7.77 11.86 -5.09
N HIS A 36 -8.38 13.03 -4.94
CA HIS A 36 -9.32 13.27 -3.86
C HIS A 36 -10.68 12.59 -4.08
N GLY A 37 -11.16 11.87 -3.06
CA GLY A 37 -12.48 11.23 -3.07
C GLY A 37 -12.51 9.85 -3.74
N HIS A 38 -11.32 9.25 -3.90
CA HIS A 38 -11.13 7.87 -4.37
C HIS A 38 -10.52 6.96 -3.28
N GLY A 39 -10.42 7.44 -2.03
CA GLY A 39 -9.87 6.66 -0.92
C GLY A 39 -8.37 6.44 -1.04
N SER A 40 -7.65 7.35 -1.71
CA SER A 40 -6.18 7.31 -1.80
C SER A 40 -5.53 7.66 -0.45
N LEU A 41 -6.22 8.39 0.42
CA LEU A 41 -5.79 8.74 1.76
C LEU A 41 -6.80 8.27 2.82
N ILE A 42 -6.40 8.33 4.08
CA ILE A 42 -7.27 8.07 5.22
C ILE A 42 -8.49 9.00 5.21
N SER A 43 -9.65 8.45 5.54
CA SER A 43 -10.93 9.15 5.39
C SER A 43 -10.98 10.44 6.21
N GLY A 44 -10.38 10.45 7.41
CA GLY A 44 -10.31 11.64 8.25
C GLY A 44 -9.52 12.78 7.61
N LEU A 45 -8.46 12.45 6.85
CA LEU A 45 -7.59 13.44 6.20
C LEU A 45 -8.24 13.97 4.92
N GLU A 46 -8.86 13.11 4.11
CA GLU A 46 -9.62 13.55 2.94
C GLU A 46 -10.75 14.50 3.35
N ASN A 47 -11.55 14.13 4.37
CA ASN A 47 -12.63 14.98 4.85
C ASN A 47 -12.13 16.32 5.39
N ALA A 48 -10.99 16.33 6.08
CA ALA A 48 -10.39 17.55 6.59
C ALA A 48 -9.83 18.45 5.49
N LEU A 49 -9.39 17.87 4.37
CA LEU A 49 -8.90 18.61 3.21
C LEU A 49 -10.04 19.18 2.35
N GLU A 50 -11.26 18.68 2.49
CA GLU A 50 -12.40 19.14 1.71
C GLU A 50 -12.61 20.66 1.87
N ASN A 51 -12.88 21.37 0.78
CA ASN A 51 -13.10 22.83 0.74
C ASN A 51 -11.87 23.72 1.02
N HIS A 52 -10.70 23.17 1.32
CA HIS A 52 -9.46 23.94 1.44
C HIS A 52 -8.93 24.39 0.07
N VAL A 53 -8.05 25.40 0.08
CA VAL A 53 -7.44 25.96 -1.14
C VAL A 53 -5.94 25.74 -1.16
N ALA A 54 -5.34 25.78 -2.35
CA ALA A 54 -3.88 25.74 -2.49
C ALA A 54 -3.22 26.90 -1.75
N GLY A 55 -2.18 26.60 -0.98
CA GLY A 55 -1.47 27.49 -0.07
C GLY A 55 -1.95 27.42 1.39
N ASP A 56 -3.06 26.74 1.68
CA ASP A 56 -3.54 26.59 3.06
C ASP A 56 -2.63 25.66 3.86
N LYS A 57 -2.34 26.07 5.10
CA LYS A 57 -1.64 25.26 6.10
C LYS A 57 -2.49 25.16 7.35
N PHE A 58 -2.72 23.95 7.82
CA PHE A 58 -3.50 23.72 9.02
C PHE A 58 -3.12 22.40 9.69
N ASP A 59 -3.44 22.32 10.97
CA ASP A 59 -3.26 21.13 11.79
C ASP A 59 -4.61 20.41 11.92
N VAL A 60 -4.61 19.10 11.70
CA VAL A 60 -5.78 18.26 11.93
C VAL A 60 -5.42 17.10 12.86
N HIS A 61 -6.28 16.89 13.85
CA HIS A 61 -6.20 15.72 14.73
C HIS A 61 -7.15 14.65 14.19
N ILE A 62 -6.60 13.51 13.81
CA ILE A 62 -7.36 12.39 13.26
C ILE A 62 -7.37 11.26 14.29
N PRO A 63 -8.56 10.90 14.83
CA PRO A 63 -8.65 9.79 15.75
C PRO A 63 -8.32 8.48 15.01
N ALA A 64 -7.84 7.48 15.74
CA ALA A 64 -7.45 6.19 15.18
C ALA A 64 -8.49 5.61 14.19
N ASN A 65 -9.77 5.70 14.54
CA ASN A 65 -10.88 5.20 13.74
C ASN A 65 -10.94 5.78 12.31
N ASP A 66 -10.54 7.04 12.14
CA ASP A 66 -10.60 7.75 10.86
C ASP A 66 -9.22 7.83 10.16
N ALA A 67 -8.19 7.29 10.82
CA ALA A 67 -6.83 7.15 10.30
C ALA A 67 -6.59 5.73 9.75
N TYR A 68 -5.85 4.90 10.49
CA TYR A 68 -5.55 3.52 10.11
C TYR A 68 -6.55 2.51 10.68
N GLY A 69 -7.64 2.99 11.27
CA GLY A 69 -8.63 2.19 11.97
C GLY A 69 -8.33 2.01 13.45
N GLN A 70 -9.32 1.48 14.17
CA GLN A 70 -9.09 1.02 15.53
C GLN A 70 -8.27 -0.26 15.49
N TYR A 71 -7.52 -0.49 16.58
CA TYR A 71 -6.93 -1.79 16.83
C TYR A 71 -8.07 -2.82 16.91
N ASP A 72 -8.04 -3.79 16.00
CA ASP A 72 -9.04 -4.85 15.95
C ASP A 72 -8.47 -6.10 16.62
N ASP A 73 -9.00 -6.42 17.80
CA ASP A 73 -8.67 -7.66 18.51
C ASP A 73 -9.00 -8.91 17.69
N ASN A 74 -9.90 -8.84 16.68
CA ASN A 74 -10.20 -9.96 15.78
C ASN A 74 -9.09 -10.23 14.76
N LEU A 75 -8.23 -9.24 14.47
CA LEU A 75 -7.02 -9.42 13.66
C LEU A 75 -5.88 -10.02 14.47
N VAL A 76 -6.02 -10.09 15.80
CA VAL A 76 -5.12 -10.81 16.69
C VAL A 76 -5.54 -12.26 16.75
N GLN A 77 -4.75 -13.13 16.15
CA GLN A 77 -5.07 -14.55 16.04
C GLN A 77 -4.09 -15.42 16.81
N ARG A 78 -4.65 -16.44 17.46
CA ARG A 78 -3.87 -17.51 18.11
C ARG A 78 -3.69 -18.63 17.13
N VAL A 79 -2.45 -18.83 16.72
CA VAL A 79 -2.10 -19.77 15.67
C VAL A 79 -1.21 -20.86 16.26
N PRO A 80 -1.51 -22.15 16.05
CA PRO A 80 -0.66 -23.24 16.53
C PRO A 80 0.74 -23.13 15.95
N LYS A 81 1.79 -23.47 16.72
CA LYS A 81 3.16 -23.48 16.17
C LYS A 81 3.34 -24.44 14.99
N ASP A 82 2.51 -25.49 14.94
CA ASP A 82 2.51 -26.49 13.88
C ASP A 82 2.24 -25.93 12.48
N VAL A 83 1.66 -24.74 12.30
CA VAL A 83 1.54 -24.17 10.94
C VAL A 83 2.81 -23.45 10.49
N PHE A 84 3.69 -23.08 11.42
CA PHE A 84 4.99 -22.46 11.12
C PHE A 84 6.08 -23.53 10.87
N MET A 85 5.73 -24.59 10.13
CA MET A 85 6.67 -25.67 9.80
C MET A 85 7.82 -25.11 8.95
N GLY A 86 9.05 -25.27 9.45
CA GLY A 86 10.26 -24.82 8.75
C GLY A 86 10.86 -23.51 9.28
N VAL A 87 10.29 -22.94 10.34
CA VAL A 87 10.92 -21.85 11.11
C VAL A 87 11.54 -22.46 12.37
N ASP A 88 12.87 -22.46 12.46
CA ASP A 88 13.60 -23.06 13.59
C ASP A 88 13.32 -22.35 14.94
N GLU A 89 13.08 -21.03 14.92
CA GLU A 89 12.84 -20.25 16.14
C GLU A 89 11.79 -19.16 15.89
N LEU A 90 10.64 -19.28 16.55
CA LEU A 90 9.60 -18.25 16.55
C LEU A 90 9.93 -17.23 17.64
N GLN A 91 10.11 -15.98 17.24
CA GLN A 91 10.44 -14.87 18.14
C GLN A 91 9.39 -13.77 18.01
N VAL A 92 9.14 -13.09 19.14
CA VAL A 92 8.32 -11.88 19.16
C VAL A 92 8.96 -10.81 18.26
N GLY A 93 8.13 -10.14 17.46
CA GLY A 93 8.53 -9.17 16.45
C GLY A 93 8.82 -9.76 15.06
N MET A 94 8.78 -11.09 14.89
CA MET A 94 8.90 -11.70 13.57
C MET A 94 7.63 -11.46 12.74
N ARG A 95 7.82 -11.15 11.46
CA ARG A 95 6.71 -10.90 10.51
C ARG A 95 6.53 -12.07 9.55
N PHE A 96 5.28 -12.45 9.35
CA PHE A 96 4.87 -13.53 8.46
C PHE A 96 3.72 -13.07 7.57
N LEU A 97 3.54 -13.72 6.43
CA LEU A 97 2.32 -13.57 5.63
C LEU A 97 1.37 -14.68 6.03
N ALA A 98 0.32 -14.34 6.77
CA ALA A 98 -0.74 -15.27 7.11
C ALA A 98 -1.76 -15.32 5.97
N GLU A 99 -2.11 -16.51 5.51
CA GLU A 99 -3.24 -16.67 4.59
C GLU A 99 -4.54 -16.56 5.38
N THR A 100 -5.29 -15.49 5.14
CA THR A 100 -6.62 -15.25 5.71
C THR A 100 -7.70 -15.39 4.64
N ASP A 101 -8.97 -15.44 5.03
CA ASP A 101 -10.11 -15.42 4.09
C ASP A 101 -10.12 -14.17 3.18
N GLN A 102 -9.43 -13.10 3.57
CA GLN A 102 -9.28 -11.86 2.80
C GLN A 102 -8.00 -11.82 1.94
N GLY A 103 -7.20 -12.90 1.94
CA GLY A 103 -5.93 -13.01 1.24
C GLY A 103 -4.72 -13.05 2.18
N PRO A 104 -3.50 -13.02 1.62
CA PRO A 104 -2.27 -12.99 2.40
C PRO A 104 -2.14 -11.64 3.13
N VAL A 105 -2.21 -11.68 4.46
CA VAL A 105 -2.09 -10.51 5.33
C VAL A 105 -0.74 -10.59 6.07
N PRO A 106 0.08 -9.53 6.04
CA PRO A 106 1.28 -9.48 6.87
C PRO A 106 0.87 -9.38 8.34
N VAL A 107 1.33 -10.34 9.15
CA VAL A 107 1.12 -10.41 10.59
C VAL A 107 2.46 -10.38 11.32
N GLU A 108 2.48 -9.85 12.54
CA GLU A 108 3.66 -9.82 13.42
C GLU A 108 3.42 -10.66 14.68
N ILE A 109 4.39 -11.46 15.10
CA ILE A 109 4.28 -12.23 16.34
C ILE A 109 4.38 -11.26 17.53
N THR A 110 3.32 -11.15 18.33
CA THR A 110 3.33 -10.33 19.55
C THR A 110 3.65 -11.16 20.79
N GLU A 111 3.33 -12.45 20.77
CA GLU A 111 3.57 -13.35 21.90
C GLU A 111 3.84 -14.78 21.42
N VAL A 112 4.76 -15.47 22.10
CA VAL A 112 5.09 -16.88 21.84
C VAL A 112 4.84 -17.67 23.12
N GLU A 113 3.79 -18.48 23.13
CA GLU A 113 3.49 -19.43 24.22
C GLU A 113 4.06 -20.81 23.91
N ASP A 114 3.92 -21.81 24.78
CA ASP A 114 4.48 -23.16 24.58
C ASP A 114 3.88 -23.88 23.36
N ASP A 115 2.54 -23.91 23.24
CA ASP A 115 1.82 -24.66 22.18
C ASP A 115 1.35 -23.77 20.99
N HIS A 116 1.25 -22.46 21.19
CA HIS A 116 0.71 -21.53 20.19
C HIS A 116 1.47 -20.20 20.17
N VAL A 117 1.30 -19.44 19.09
CA VAL A 117 1.79 -18.07 18.96
C VAL A 117 0.63 -17.11 18.73
N VAL A 118 0.76 -15.91 19.27
CA VAL A 118 -0.17 -14.81 19.00
C VAL A 118 0.43 -13.97 17.90
N VAL A 119 -0.31 -13.88 16.80
CA VAL A 119 0.03 -13.03 15.66
C VAL A 119 -0.95 -11.87 15.60
N ASP A 120 -0.43 -10.71 15.26
CA ASP A 120 -1.18 -9.48 15.13
C ASP A 120 -1.12 -9.00 13.68
N GLY A 121 -2.27 -8.99 13.01
CA GLY A 121 -2.41 -8.47 11.65
C GLY A 121 -2.77 -6.98 11.58
N ASN A 122 -2.83 -6.29 12.72
CA ASN A 122 -3.13 -4.86 12.73
C ASN A 122 -1.99 -4.06 12.12
N HIS A 123 -2.34 -2.94 11.49
CA HIS A 123 -1.33 -1.95 11.09
C HIS A 123 -0.61 -1.43 12.33
N MET A 124 0.69 -1.15 12.26
CA MET A 124 1.50 -0.65 13.40
C MET A 124 0.95 0.64 14.05
N LEU A 125 0.10 1.36 13.33
CA LEU A 125 -0.53 2.62 13.73
C LEU A 125 -2.02 2.48 14.05
N ALA A 126 -2.58 1.28 13.94
CA ALA A 126 -3.97 1.01 14.29
C ALA A 126 -4.19 1.29 15.78
N GLY A 127 -5.31 1.95 16.10
CA GLY A 127 -5.62 2.35 17.48
C GLY A 127 -4.88 3.60 17.98
N GLN A 128 -3.98 4.19 17.19
CA GLN A 128 -3.28 5.43 17.57
C GLN A 128 -3.93 6.67 16.97
N ASN A 129 -4.11 7.70 17.79
CA ASN A 129 -4.51 9.02 17.29
C ASN A 129 -3.30 9.70 16.65
N LEU A 130 -3.53 10.34 15.51
CA LEU A 130 -2.48 10.93 14.70
C LEU A 130 -2.75 12.43 14.51
N ASN A 131 -1.69 13.21 14.70
CA ASN A 131 -1.69 14.64 14.47
C ASN A 131 -1.04 14.91 13.12
N PHE A 132 -1.82 15.43 12.18
CA PHE A 132 -1.35 15.79 10.86
C PHE A 132 -1.17 17.30 10.76
N ASN A 133 -0.02 17.72 10.27
CA ASN A 133 0.23 19.09 9.84
C ASN A 133 0.22 19.07 8.33
N VAL A 134 -0.76 19.72 7.73
CA VAL A 134 -1.04 19.59 6.30
C VAL A 134 -0.85 20.95 5.63
N GLU A 135 -0.24 20.92 4.46
CA GLU A 135 -0.06 22.05 3.59
C GLU A 135 -0.48 21.68 2.17
N VAL A 136 -1.52 22.34 1.67
CA VAL A 136 -1.97 22.15 0.30
C VAL A 136 -1.04 22.92 -0.62
N VAL A 137 -0.21 22.23 -1.38
CA VAL A 137 0.77 22.87 -2.28
C VAL A 137 0.10 23.31 -3.57
N ALA A 138 -0.66 22.42 -4.19
CA ALA A 138 -1.33 22.68 -5.47
C ALA A 138 -2.61 21.84 -5.61
N ILE A 139 -3.52 22.32 -6.45
CA ILE A 139 -4.74 21.62 -6.82
C ILE A 139 -4.89 21.72 -8.33
N ARG A 140 -5.11 20.59 -8.99
CA ARG A 140 -5.37 20.52 -10.43
C ARG A 140 -6.51 19.54 -10.73
N GLU A 141 -7.06 19.63 -11.92
CA GLU A 141 -8.01 18.64 -12.42
C GLU A 141 -7.28 17.34 -12.76
N ALA A 142 -7.90 16.20 -12.41
CA ALA A 142 -7.40 14.89 -12.78
C ALA A 142 -7.57 14.66 -14.28
N THR A 143 -6.61 13.97 -14.90
CA THR A 143 -6.78 13.54 -16.28
C THR A 143 -7.78 12.38 -16.36
N PRO A 144 -8.41 12.15 -17.54
CA PRO A 144 -9.31 11.01 -17.72
C PRO A 144 -8.65 9.66 -17.43
N GLU A 145 -7.33 9.55 -17.64
CA GLU A 145 -6.54 8.36 -17.34
C GLU A 145 -6.40 8.18 -15.83
N GLU A 146 -6.04 9.22 -15.08
CA GLU A 146 -5.94 9.17 -13.61
C GLU A 146 -7.28 8.81 -12.95
N LEU A 147 -8.39 9.33 -13.49
CA LEU A 147 -9.74 8.99 -13.03
C LEU A 147 -10.13 7.54 -13.33
N ALA A 148 -9.70 7.01 -14.48
CA ALA A 148 -9.95 5.62 -14.84
C ALA A 148 -9.09 4.65 -14.01
N HIS A 149 -7.87 5.06 -13.65
CA HIS A 149 -6.92 4.27 -12.88
C HIS A 149 -7.08 4.44 -11.36
N GLY A 150 -7.75 5.50 -10.90
CA GLY A 150 -8.00 5.76 -9.47
C GLY A 150 -6.76 6.24 -8.69
N HIS A 151 -5.67 6.59 -9.37
CA HIS A 151 -4.45 7.12 -8.77
C HIS A 151 -3.77 8.14 -9.69
N VAL A 152 -2.93 8.99 -9.10
CA VAL A 152 -2.23 10.05 -9.82
C VAL A 152 -1.02 9.47 -10.55
N HIS A 153 -0.85 9.83 -11.82
CA HIS A 153 0.36 9.51 -12.57
C HIS A 153 1.31 10.70 -12.43
N GLY A 154 2.00 10.78 -11.29
CA GLY A 154 2.96 11.85 -10.98
C GLY A 154 4.26 11.74 -11.79
N ALA A 155 5.07 12.81 -11.75
CA ALA A 155 6.38 12.89 -12.44
C ALA A 155 7.42 11.87 -11.91
N ASP A 156 7.26 11.40 -10.68
CA ASP A 156 7.89 10.20 -10.17
C ASP A 156 7.10 8.99 -10.66
N GLY A 157 7.36 8.63 -11.91
CA GLY A 157 6.86 7.42 -12.53
C GLY A 157 7.31 6.20 -11.75
N HIS A 158 6.56 5.82 -10.72
CA HIS A 158 6.39 4.42 -10.41
C HIS A 158 5.62 3.81 -11.59
N HIS A 159 6.38 3.49 -12.64
CA HIS A 159 6.01 2.45 -13.59
C HIS A 159 5.67 1.21 -12.75
N HIS A 160 4.41 1.06 -12.39
CA HIS A 160 3.81 -0.23 -12.57
C HIS A 160 3.66 -0.37 -14.08
N ASP A 161 4.76 -0.77 -14.73
CA ASP A 161 4.70 -1.62 -15.89
C ASP A 161 3.85 -2.84 -15.48
N HIS A 162 2.54 -2.67 -15.52
CA HIS A 162 1.64 -3.76 -15.82
C HIS A 162 1.66 -3.97 -17.34
N ASP A 163 2.86 -4.13 -17.90
CA ASP A 163 3.08 -5.07 -18.98
C ASP A 163 2.95 -6.48 -18.36
N HIS A 164 1.72 -6.85 -18.00
CA HIS A 164 1.32 -8.24 -18.17
C HIS A 164 0.96 -8.43 -19.64
N ASP A 165 1.95 -8.25 -20.50
CA ASP A 165 2.06 -9.04 -21.72
C ASP A 165 2.10 -10.50 -21.25
N HIS A 166 0.94 -11.15 -21.24
CA HIS A 166 0.87 -12.60 -21.28
C HIS A 166 1.30 -13.08 -22.67
N GLY A 167 2.53 -12.74 -23.06
CA GLY A 167 3.30 -13.43 -24.07
C GLY A 167 3.63 -14.81 -23.53
N HIS A 168 2.74 -15.76 -23.76
CA HIS A 168 3.03 -17.18 -23.64
C HIS A 168 4.10 -17.55 -24.69
N ASP A 169 5.36 -17.29 -24.37
CA ASP A 169 6.50 -17.82 -25.10
C ASP A 169 6.81 -19.23 -24.52
N HIS A 170 6.11 -20.21 -25.05
CA HIS A 170 6.53 -21.61 -24.91
C HIS A 170 7.68 -21.86 -25.88
N ASP A 171 8.90 -21.57 -25.43
CA ASP A 171 10.13 -22.09 -26.01
C ASP A 171 10.16 -23.63 -25.88
N HIS A 172 9.83 -24.32 -26.96
CA HIS A 172 10.26 -25.70 -27.16
C HIS A 172 11.45 -25.69 -28.11
N GLY A 173 12.61 -25.90 -27.51
CA GLY A 173 13.92 -25.92 -28.13
C GLY A 173 14.00 -26.61 -29.49
N GLN A 174 14.77 -25.94 -30.34
CA GLN A 174 15.16 -26.30 -31.70
C GLN A 174 15.76 -27.71 -31.81
N GLY A 175 15.35 -28.42 -32.86
CA GLY A 175 15.99 -29.65 -33.33
C GLY A 175 15.86 -29.76 -34.84
N GLY A 176 16.53 -28.86 -35.57
CA GLY A 176 16.60 -28.91 -37.03
C GLY A 176 17.47 -30.07 -37.52
N CYS A 177 16.99 -30.79 -38.52
CA CYS A 177 17.86 -31.36 -39.55
C CYS A 177 17.04 -31.58 -40.83
N GLY A 178 17.14 -30.61 -41.75
CA GLY A 178 16.73 -30.78 -43.14
C GLY A 178 17.88 -31.39 -43.93
N THR A 179 17.66 -32.59 -44.46
CA THR A 179 18.43 -33.19 -45.56
C THR A 179 17.39 -33.95 -46.39
N GLY A 180 17.04 -33.52 -47.60
CA GLY A 180 17.89 -33.61 -48.79
C GLY A 180 17.30 -34.72 -49.68
N GLY A 181 16.72 -34.35 -50.82
CA GLY A 181 15.95 -35.27 -51.68
C GLY A 181 16.79 -36.25 -52.52
N CYS A 182 16.07 -37.23 -53.09
CA CYS A 182 16.36 -38.03 -54.29
C CYS A 182 17.70 -38.79 -54.43
N GLY A 183 17.60 -40.14 -54.48
CA GLY A 183 17.84 -40.92 -55.70
C GLY A 183 19.24 -41.44 -56.07
N CYS A 184 19.31 -42.78 -56.27
CA CYS A 184 20.20 -43.56 -57.15
C CYS A 184 21.58 -44.01 -56.63
N SER A 185 21.78 -45.32 -56.42
CA SER A 185 22.56 -46.20 -57.34
C SER A 185 22.92 -47.56 -56.72
N HIS A 186 22.71 -48.61 -57.52
CA HIS A 186 23.11 -50.04 -57.43
C HIS A 186 22.39 -50.95 -56.43
#